data_AF-A0A7L4GBA3-F1
#
_entry.id   AF-A0A7L4GBA3-F1
#
_cell.length_a   1.000
_cell.length_b   1.000
_cell.length_c   1.000
_cell.angle_alpha   90.00
_cell.angle_beta   90.00
_cell.angle_gamma   90.00
#
_symmetry.space_group_name_H-M   'P 1'
#
loop_
_entity.id
_entity.type
_entity.pdbx_description
1 polymer ?
#
loop_
_entity_poly.entity_id
_entity_poly.type
_entity_poly.pdbx_seq_one_letter_code
_entity_poly.pdbx_strand_id
1 'polypeptide(L)'
;LQGRPRAKVSWQKNGSPIDKNQINIRSTENDTIIFIRKAERNHSGEYNMKVEVENLEDKATIDIQIVDRPGPPEVVTIEDVWGENVNLSWKPPKDDGNAAITGYTIQKADKKSMEWFTVMEHYHRTSATINELVVGNEYYFRIFSENMCGLSEDATMTKESALIAKDGKVYKYPVYEDFDFSERPLFTQPLVNTFAVAGYNTTLNCSVRGNPKPKISWLKNKVVIMNDPKYRMFSNQGVCTLEIRKPSPYDGGTYTCRAVNELGEAEVDCKLEVKGKG
;
A
#
# COMPACT_ATOMS: atom_id res chain seq x y z
N LEU A 1 10.31 74.30 34.10
CA LEU A 1 9.91 73.36 33.02
C LEU A 1 9.79 71.97 33.65
N GLN A 2 8.63 71.65 34.21
CA GLN A 2 8.35 70.33 34.76
C GLN A 2 7.98 69.44 33.57
N GLY A 3 8.84 68.48 33.22
CA GLY A 3 8.60 67.57 32.10
C GLY A 3 7.32 66.77 32.34
N ARG A 4 6.52 66.56 31.29
CA ARG A 4 5.30 65.73 31.37
C ARG A 4 5.65 64.35 31.95
N PRO A 5 4.83 63.78 32.84
CA PRO A 5 5.09 62.46 33.41
C PRO A 5 5.20 61.41 32.29
N ARG A 6 6.23 60.57 32.36
CA ARG A 6 6.45 59.49 31.38
C ARG A 6 5.57 58.29 31.74
N ALA A 7 4.80 57.82 30.76
CA ALA A 7 4.02 56.60 30.91
C ALA A 7 4.94 55.38 31.06
N LYS A 8 4.59 54.49 31.98
CA LYS A 8 5.24 53.19 32.14
C LYS A 8 4.35 52.12 31.52
N VAL A 9 4.90 51.36 30.59
CA VAL A 9 4.19 50.25 29.93
C VAL A 9 4.71 48.92 30.46
N SER A 10 3.81 47.99 30.75
CA SER A 10 4.14 46.62 31.14
C SER A 10 3.26 45.62 30.41
N TRP A 11 3.82 44.45 30.14
CA TRP A 11 3.13 43.35 29.45
C TRP A 11 3.18 42.07 30.26
N GLN A 12 2.09 41.32 30.21
CA GLN A 12 1.95 40.00 30.81
C GLN A 12 1.34 39.04 29.78
N LYS A 13 1.69 37.75 29.89
CA LYS A 13 1.07 36.65 29.15
C LYS A 13 0.46 35.68 30.15
N ASN A 14 -0.83 35.38 30.02
CA ASN A 14 -1.59 34.51 30.93
C ASN A 14 -1.40 34.90 32.42
N GLY A 15 -1.47 36.21 32.71
CA GLY A 15 -1.26 36.76 34.05
C GLY A 15 0.18 36.73 34.59
N SER A 16 1.14 36.19 33.83
CA SER A 16 2.55 36.09 34.22
C SER A 16 3.43 37.08 33.44
N PRO A 17 4.56 37.55 34.01
CA PRO A 17 5.53 38.35 33.26
C PRO A 17 6.00 37.64 31.99
N ILE A 18 6.13 38.39 30.89
CA ILE A 18 6.60 37.82 29.63
C ILE A 18 8.08 37.39 29.74
N ASP A 19 8.37 36.16 29.32
CA ASP A 19 9.75 35.68 29.15
C ASP A 19 10.42 36.37 27.95
N LYS A 20 11.37 37.27 28.26
CA LYS A 20 12.09 38.07 27.26
C LYS A 20 13.08 37.26 26.42
N ASN A 21 13.38 36.02 26.79
CA ASN A 21 14.21 35.14 25.96
C ASN A 21 13.43 34.59 24.75
N GLN A 22 12.10 34.50 24.86
CA GLN A 22 11.23 33.98 23.80
C GLN A 22 10.51 35.10 23.04
N ILE A 23 10.10 36.16 23.75
CA ILE A 23 9.28 37.24 23.21
C ILE A 23 9.98 38.58 23.41
N ASN A 24 10.23 39.31 22.32
CA ASN A 24 10.83 40.64 22.40
C ASN A 24 9.76 41.71 22.58
N ILE A 25 10.01 42.66 23.47
CA ILE A 25 9.15 43.84 23.64
C ILE A 25 9.98 45.06 23.26
N ARG A 26 9.42 45.92 22.40
CA ARG A 26 9.99 47.22 22.06
C ARG A 26 8.98 48.29 22.41
N SER A 27 9.44 49.36 23.03
CA SER A 27 8.59 50.50 23.38
C SER A 27 9.28 51.79 23.01
N THR A 28 8.51 52.71 22.43
CA THR A 28 8.89 54.11 22.20
C THR A 28 8.06 55.01 23.12
N GLU A 29 8.13 56.32 22.94
CA GLU A 29 7.27 57.27 23.65
C GLU A 29 5.78 57.16 23.25
N ASN A 30 5.49 56.64 22.05
CA ASN A 30 4.13 56.63 21.48
C ASN A 30 3.56 55.23 21.27
N ASP A 31 4.40 54.20 21.20
CA ASP A 31 3.97 52.85 20.85
C ASP A 31 4.74 51.78 21.63
N THR A 32 4.12 50.61 21.75
CA THR A 32 4.77 49.40 22.26
C THR A 32 4.39 48.22 21.38
N ILE A 33 5.35 47.35 21.12
CA ILE A 33 5.23 46.24 20.17
C ILE A 33 5.77 44.97 20.84
N ILE A 34 4.95 43.92 20.82
CA ILE A 34 5.38 42.55 21.05
C ILE A 34 5.84 41.97 19.71
N PHE A 35 7.04 41.39 19.70
CA PHE A 35 7.66 40.84 18.51
C PHE A 35 8.14 39.41 18.76
N ILE A 36 7.54 38.46 18.04
CA ILE A 36 7.83 37.02 18.10
C ILE A 36 8.46 36.62 16.76
N ARG A 37 9.76 36.29 16.77
CA ARG A 37 10.51 36.02 15.52
C ARG A 37 10.13 34.72 14.83
N LYS A 38 9.88 33.67 15.62
CA LYS A 38 9.47 32.34 15.17
C LYS A 38 8.32 31.92 16.07
N ALA A 39 7.11 32.23 15.62
CA ALA A 39 5.92 31.97 16.42
C ALA A 39 5.64 30.46 16.48
N GLU A 40 5.77 29.90 17.67
CA GLU A 40 5.35 28.55 18.04
C GLU A 40 4.02 28.58 18.82
N ARG A 41 3.33 27.44 18.92
CA ARG A 41 2.01 27.33 19.57
C ARG A 41 1.98 27.76 21.03
N ASN A 42 3.09 27.60 21.76
CA ASN A 42 3.25 28.04 23.16
C ASN A 42 3.18 29.56 23.33
N HIS A 43 3.31 30.34 22.25
CA HIS A 43 3.10 31.78 22.26
C HIS A 43 1.62 32.16 22.24
N SER A 44 0.69 31.22 22.04
CA SER A 44 -0.74 31.50 22.18
C SER A 44 -1.09 31.83 23.64
N GLY A 45 -2.11 32.65 23.85
CA GLY A 45 -2.62 33.02 25.16
C GLY A 45 -3.13 34.45 25.23
N GLU A 46 -3.53 34.83 26.42
CA GLU A 46 -4.03 36.16 26.73
C GLU A 46 -2.85 37.10 27.01
N TYR A 47 -2.73 38.17 26.24
CA TYR A 47 -1.73 39.22 26.41
C TYR A 47 -2.38 40.46 27.00
N ASN A 48 -1.85 40.90 28.13
CA ASN A 48 -2.34 42.06 28.85
C ASN A 48 -1.27 43.16 28.83
N MET A 49 -1.63 44.31 28.28
CA MET A 49 -0.85 45.54 28.37
C MET A 49 -1.43 46.40 29.50
N LYS A 50 -0.55 46.92 30.37
CA LYS A 50 -0.90 47.92 31.38
C LYS A 50 -0.06 49.17 31.16
N VAL A 51 -0.71 50.33 31.08
CA VAL A 51 -0.08 51.65 31.01
C VAL A 51 -0.34 52.37 32.33
N GLU A 52 0.71 52.91 32.95
CA GLU A 52 0.63 53.65 34.22
C GLU A 52 1.21 55.05 34.05
N VAL A 53 0.46 56.09 34.47
CA VAL A 53 0.91 57.49 34.51
C VAL A 53 0.54 58.06 35.87
N GLU A 54 1.54 58.31 36.72
CA GLU A 54 1.34 58.74 38.10
C GLU A 54 0.37 57.82 38.87
N ASN A 55 -0.85 58.28 39.14
CA ASN A 55 -1.91 57.54 39.85
C ASN A 55 -3.02 57.02 38.92
N LEU A 56 -2.83 57.11 37.61
CA LEU A 56 -3.76 56.60 36.60
C LEU A 56 -3.21 55.32 35.97
N GLU A 57 -4.10 54.34 35.79
CA GLU A 57 -3.80 53.13 35.03
C GLU A 57 -4.85 52.91 33.95
N ASP A 58 -4.41 52.34 32.83
CA ASP A 58 -5.28 51.80 31.80
C ASP A 58 -4.75 50.44 31.32
N LYS A 59 -5.64 49.58 30.81
CA LYS A 59 -5.31 48.22 30.39
C LYS A 59 -5.94 47.89 29.05
N ALA A 60 -5.21 47.12 28.26
CA ALA A 60 -5.75 46.48 27.06
C ALA A 60 -5.39 45.00 27.09
N THR A 61 -6.32 44.17 26.62
CA THR A 61 -6.17 42.72 26.57
C THR A 61 -6.38 42.25 25.13
N ILE A 62 -5.54 41.33 24.68
CA ILE A 62 -5.67 40.67 23.38
C ILE A 62 -5.39 39.18 23.53
N ASP A 63 -6.30 38.35 23.03
CA ASP A 63 -6.09 36.91 22.91
C ASP A 63 -5.42 36.61 21.58
N ILE A 64 -4.24 35.97 21.64
CA ILE A 64 -3.49 35.57 20.46
C ILE A 64 -3.56 34.05 20.35
N GLN A 65 -3.98 33.56 19.18
CA GLN A 65 -3.95 32.14 18.85
C GLN A 65 -3.01 31.91 17.67
N ILE A 66 -1.93 31.18 17.92
CA ILE A 66 -1.02 30.74 16.87
C ILE A 66 -1.57 29.44 16.28
N VAL A 67 -1.97 29.53 15.02
CA VAL A 67 -2.47 28.43 14.20
C VAL A 67 -1.40 27.98 13.21
N ASP A 68 -1.45 26.72 12.83
CA ASP A 68 -0.55 26.08 11.87
C ASP A 68 -1.36 25.17 10.93
N ARG A 69 -0.71 24.57 9.94
CA ARG A 69 -1.29 23.50 9.13
C ARG A 69 -1.58 22.27 9.99
N PRO A 70 -2.60 21.48 9.65
CA PRO A 70 -2.92 20.28 10.41
C PRO A 70 -1.91 19.18 10.11
N GLY A 71 -1.86 18.15 10.97
CA GLY A 71 -1.22 16.88 10.65
C GLY A 71 -2.01 16.09 9.59
N PRO A 72 -1.43 15.01 9.04
CA PRO A 72 -2.16 14.13 8.14
C PRO A 72 -3.26 13.35 8.88
N PRO A 73 -4.28 12.83 8.19
CA PRO A 73 -5.30 11.96 8.79
C PRO A 73 -4.66 10.77 9.53
N GLU A 74 -5.23 10.25 10.61
CA GLU A 74 -4.54 9.19 11.38
C GLU A 74 -4.43 7.86 10.64
N VAL A 75 -5.51 7.41 10.02
CA VAL A 75 -5.57 6.14 9.28
C VAL A 75 -6.48 6.31 8.07
N VAL A 76 -6.09 5.78 6.92
CA VAL A 76 -6.91 5.72 5.71
C VAL A 76 -7.10 4.25 5.33
N THR A 77 -8.36 3.83 5.24
CA THR A 77 -8.78 2.44 5.03
C THR A 77 -9.58 2.32 3.74
N ILE A 78 -9.32 1.25 2.98
CA ILE A 78 -10.20 0.81 1.89
C ILE A 78 -11.27 -0.08 2.51
N GLU A 79 -12.51 0.40 2.54
CA GLU A 79 -13.63 -0.31 3.17
C GLU A 79 -14.21 -1.37 2.23
N ASP A 80 -14.41 -0.96 0.97
CA ASP A 80 -15.00 -1.80 -0.07
C ASP A 80 -14.57 -1.34 -1.46
N VAL A 81 -14.65 -2.26 -2.43
CA VAL A 81 -14.38 -2.02 -3.85
C VAL A 81 -15.54 -2.66 -4.63
N TRP A 82 -16.07 -2.03 -5.68
CA TRP A 82 -17.11 -2.69 -6.49
C TRP A 82 -17.19 -2.05 -7.86
N GLY A 83 -17.23 -2.88 -8.90
CA GLY A 83 -17.14 -2.41 -10.28
C GLY A 83 -15.90 -1.53 -10.46
N GLU A 84 -16.13 -0.26 -10.72
CA GLU A 84 -15.11 0.78 -10.95
C GLU A 84 -14.97 1.75 -9.77
N ASN A 85 -15.47 1.37 -8.59
CA ASN A 85 -15.57 2.24 -7.42
C ASN A 85 -14.81 1.68 -6.22
N VAL A 86 -14.27 2.57 -5.38
CA VAL A 86 -13.61 2.28 -4.12
C VAL A 86 -14.19 3.17 -3.03
N ASN A 87 -14.62 2.61 -1.91
CA ASN A 87 -15.01 3.36 -0.73
C ASN A 87 -13.84 3.46 0.25
N LEU A 88 -13.52 4.68 0.65
CA LEU A 88 -12.47 5.01 1.61
C LEU A 88 -13.08 5.55 2.89
N SER A 89 -12.47 5.23 4.03
CA SER A 89 -12.74 5.89 5.31
C SER A 89 -11.43 6.36 5.95
N TRP A 90 -11.51 7.40 6.77
CA TRP A 90 -10.36 7.86 7.54
C TRP A 90 -10.77 8.47 8.87
N LYS A 91 -9.77 8.69 9.73
CA LYS A 91 -9.92 9.46 10.97
C LYS A 91 -9.32 10.86 10.82
N PRO A 92 -9.92 11.90 11.42
CA PRO A 92 -9.32 13.23 11.49
C PRO A 92 -7.89 13.17 12.04
N PRO A 93 -7.04 14.17 11.76
CA PRO A 93 -5.70 14.20 12.28
C PRO A 93 -5.69 14.33 13.80
N LYS A 94 -4.70 13.73 14.44
CA LYS A 94 -4.48 13.89 15.89
C LYS A 94 -4.14 15.34 16.27
N ASP A 95 -3.52 16.06 15.34
CA ASP A 95 -3.13 17.45 15.48
C ASP A 95 -3.81 18.28 14.38
N ASP A 96 -4.70 19.19 14.76
CA ASP A 96 -5.44 20.05 13.84
C ASP A 96 -4.75 21.39 13.54
N GLY A 97 -3.56 21.62 14.09
CA GLY A 97 -2.85 22.89 13.91
C GLY A 97 -3.45 24.04 14.74
N ASN A 98 -4.20 23.75 15.81
CA ASN A 98 -4.99 24.73 16.57
C ASN A 98 -6.05 25.45 15.72
N ALA A 99 -6.48 24.87 14.60
CA ALA A 99 -7.55 25.41 13.78
C ALA A 99 -8.45 24.26 13.31
N ALA A 100 -9.76 24.52 13.26
CA ALA A 100 -10.71 23.50 12.88
C ALA A 100 -10.39 22.94 11.48
N ILE A 101 -10.46 21.61 11.35
CA ILE A 101 -10.36 20.95 10.04
C ILE A 101 -11.54 21.37 9.18
N THR A 102 -11.24 21.98 8.04
CA THR A 102 -12.22 22.49 7.08
C THR A 102 -12.47 21.53 5.94
N GLY A 103 -11.55 20.60 5.68
CA GLY A 103 -11.71 19.60 4.64
C GLY A 103 -10.55 18.62 4.51
N TYR A 104 -10.61 17.85 3.44
CA TYR A 104 -9.62 16.85 3.06
C TYR A 104 -9.40 16.89 1.54
N THR A 105 -8.16 16.65 1.11
CA THR A 105 -7.82 16.44 -0.29
C THR A 105 -7.44 14.98 -0.51
N ILE A 106 -8.11 14.32 -1.45
CA ILE A 106 -7.92 12.91 -1.76
C ILE A 106 -7.22 12.79 -3.10
N GLN A 107 -6.19 11.96 -3.16
CA GLN A 107 -5.47 11.65 -4.39
C GLN A 107 -5.41 10.14 -4.62
N LYS A 108 -5.35 9.74 -5.89
CA LYS A 108 -5.13 8.35 -6.31
C LYS A 108 -3.83 8.24 -7.11
N ALA A 109 -3.19 7.08 -7.05
CA ALA A 109 -2.09 6.73 -7.94
C ALA A 109 -2.27 5.30 -8.43
N ASP A 110 -2.10 5.08 -9.74
CA ASP A 110 -1.99 3.71 -10.29
C ASP A 110 -0.67 3.09 -9.79
N LYS A 111 -0.73 1.85 -9.30
CA LYS A 111 0.39 1.13 -8.69
C LYS A 111 1.60 0.97 -9.60
N LYS A 112 1.41 0.96 -10.93
CA LYS A 112 2.52 0.83 -11.89
C LYS A 112 3.25 2.16 -12.08
N SER A 113 2.51 3.26 -12.16
CA SER A 113 3.08 4.60 -12.40
C SER A 113 3.51 5.31 -11.11
N MET A 114 2.81 5.07 -10.00
CA MET A 114 2.91 5.82 -8.75
C MET A 114 2.78 7.35 -8.92
N GLU A 115 2.13 7.79 -10.00
CA GLU A 115 1.84 9.20 -10.26
C GLU A 115 0.53 9.58 -9.59
N TRP A 116 0.56 10.65 -8.78
CA TRP A 116 -0.57 11.07 -7.95
C TRP A 116 -1.45 12.08 -8.66
N PHE A 117 -2.75 11.79 -8.71
CA PHE A 117 -3.77 12.69 -9.25
C PHE A 117 -4.81 12.99 -8.19
N THR A 118 -5.17 14.26 -8.06
CA THR A 118 -6.26 14.70 -7.18
C THR A 118 -7.61 14.24 -7.71
N VAL A 119 -8.40 13.60 -6.85
CA VAL A 119 -9.76 13.14 -7.16
C VAL A 119 -10.83 13.93 -6.41
N MET A 120 -10.50 14.49 -5.24
CA MET A 120 -11.39 15.36 -4.48
C MET A 120 -10.56 16.42 -3.74
N GLU A 121 -11.07 17.65 -3.68
CA GLU A 121 -10.49 18.79 -2.95
C GLU A 121 -11.54 19.37 -2.00
N HIS A 122 -11.09 19.94 -0.88
CA HIS A 122 -11.95 20.60 0.12
C HIS A 122 -13.13 19.72 0.60
N TYR A 123 -12.91 18.40 0.69
CA TYR A 123 -13.95 17.43 1.00
C TYR A 123 -14.22 17.39 2.51
N HIS A 124 -15.47 17.52 2.95
CA HIS A 124 -15.80 17.79 4.36
C HIS A 124 -16.15 16.55 5.21
N ARG A 125 -16.23 15.35 4.61
CA ARG A 125 -16.54 14.11 5.33
C ARG A 125 -15.28 13.30 5.59
N THR A 126 -15.39 12.27 6.43
CA THR A 126 -14.32 11.31 6.72
C THR A 126 -14.51 9.95 6.02
N SER A 127 -15.34 9.93 4.98
CA SER A 127 -15.48 8.80 4.07
C SER A 127 -15.89 9.28 2.68
N ALA A 128 -15.39 8.62 1.64
CA ALA A 128 -15.63 9.00 0.25
C ALA A 128 -15.62 7.79 -0.68
N THR A 129 -16.51 7.80 -1.67
CA THR A 129 -16.48 6.85 -2.79
C THR A 129 -15.75 7.48 -3.96
N ILE A 130 -14.66 6.86 -4.38
CA ILE A 130 -13.94 7.22 -5.61
C ILE A 130 -14.47 6.33 -6.74
N ASN A 131 -14.95 6.95 -7.82
CA ASN A 131 -15.57 6.26 -8.96
C ASN A 131 -14.67 6.32 -10.21
N GLU A 132 -15.13 5.72 -11.31
CA GLU A 132 -14.50 5.79 -12.64
C GLU A 132 -13.04 5.29 -12.64
N LEU A 133 -12.78 4.24 -11.88
CA LEU A 133 -11.48 3.59 -11.86
C LEU A 133 -11.39 2.51 -12.95
N VAL A 134 -10.23 2.45 -13.61
CA VAL A 134 -10.04 1.52 -14.73
C VAL A 134 -9.96 0.07 -14.25
N VAL A 135 -10.85 -0.78 -14.76
CA VAL A 135 -10.84 -2.23 -14.51
C VAL A 135 -9.49 -2.84 -14.93
N GLY A 136 -8.95 -3.69 -14.07
CA GLY A 136 -7.65 -4.35 -14.22
C GLY A 136 -6.48 -3.55 -13.66
N ASN A 137 -6.69 -2.30 -13.27
CA ASN A 137 -5.68 -1.49 -12.58
C ASN A 137 -5.77 -1.64 -11.06
N GLU A 138 -4.68 -1.28 -10.40
CA GLU A 138 -4.54 -1.35 -8.96
C GLU A 138 -4.12 0.04 -8.45
N TYR A 139 -4.78 0.56 -7.43
CA TYR A 139 -4.61 1.96 -6.99
C TYR A 139 -4.19 2.08 -5.53
N TYR A 140 -3.29 3.00 -5.23
CA TYR A 140 -3.11 3.56 -3.88
C TYR A 140 -3.88 4.87 -3.76
N PHE A 141 -4.30 5.18 -2.53
CA PHE A 141 -4.93 6.44 -2.21
C PHE A 141 -4.17 7.13 -1.09
N ARG A 142 -4.10 8.45 -1.12
CA ARG A 142 -3.59 9.25 -0.01
C ARG A 142 -4.48 10.43 0.27
N ILE A 143 -4.55 10.83 1.52
CA ILE A 143 -5.43 11.92 1.98
C ILE A 143 -4.61 12.93 2.79
N PHE A 144 -4.81 14.20 2.47
CA PHE A 144 -4.31 15.35 3.21
C PHE A 144 -5.44 15.94 4.04
N SER A 145 -5.13 16.40 5.26
CA SER A 145 -6.06 17.20 6.06
C SER A 145 -5.94 18.66 5.67
N GLU A 146 -7.00 19.44 5.81
CA GLU A 146 -7.00 20.86 5.50
C GLU A 146 -7.63 21.67 6.64
N ASN A 147 -7.00 22.79 6.98
CA ASN A 147 -7.60 23.84 7.80
C ASN A 147 -7.39 25.22 7.14
N MET A 148 -7.70 26.30 7.83
CA MET A 148 -7.53 27.67 7.31
C MET A 148 -6.10 28.04 6.91
N CYS A 149 -5.08 27.33 7.41
CA CYS A 149 -3.66 27.51 7.06
C CYS A 149 -3.25 26.71 5.81
N GLY A 150 -4.15 25.85 5.31
CA GLY A 150 -3.97 25.01 4.14
C GLY A 150 -3.84 23.52 4.47
N LEU A 151 -3.25 22.79 3.52
CA LEU A 151 -3.08 21.34 3.60
C LEU A 151 -1.98 20.94 4.59
N SER A 152 -2.14 19.75 5.17
CA SER A 152 -1.07 19.06 5.89
C SER A 152 0.16 18.89 5.01
N GLU A 153 1.35 18.94 5.62
CA GLU A 153 2.61 18.76 4.89
C GLU A 153 2.73 17.33 4.35
N ASP A 154 2.40 16.36 5.20
CA ASP A 154 2.33 14.95 4.84
C ASP A 154 0.89 14.53 4.49
N ALA A 155 0.77 13.39 3.82
CA ALA A 155 -0.50 12.69 3.63
C ALA A 155 -0.45 11.30 4.26
N THR A 156 -1.62 10.78 4.61
CA THR A 156 -1.75 9.38 4.99
C THR A 156 -2.19 8.56 3.81
N MET A 157 -1.38 7.57 3.45
CA MET A 157 -1.62 6.65 2.35
C MET A 157 -2.29 5.36 2.83
N THR A 158 -3.10 4.74 1.98
CA THR A 158 -3.62 3.40 2.23
C THR A 158 -2.46 2.40 2.37
N LYS A 159 -2.56 1.51 3.36
CA LYS A 159 -1.53 0.46 3.59
C LYS A 159 -1.47 -0.54 2.44
N GLU A 160 -2.62 -0.83 1.86
CA GLU A 160 -2.79 -1.72 0.72
C GLU A 160 -3.33 -0.95 -0.49
N SER A 161 -3.23 -1.58 -1.65
CA SER A 161 -3.75 -1.07 -2.91
C SER A 161 -5.07 -1.75 -3.27
N ALA A 162 -5.96 -1.02 -3.94
CA ALA A 162 -7.26 -1.53 -4.39
C ALA A 162 -7.18 -2.05 -5.83
N LEU A 163 -7.41 -3.34 -6.04
CA LEU A 163 -7.54 -3.94 -7.38
C LEU A 163 -8.97 -3.76 -7.90
N ILE A 164 -9.12 -3.15 -9.07
CA ILE A 164 -10.42 -2.91 -9.70
C ILE A 164 -10.78 -4.09 -10.59
N ALA A 165 -11.60 -5.01 -10.09
CA ALA A 165 -11.96 -6.25 -10.81
C ALA A 165 -13.25 -6.11 -11.61
N LYS A 166 -13.31 -6.80 -12.76
CA LYS A 166 -14.38 -6.69 -13.78
C LYS A 166 -15.79 -7.04 -13.29
N ASP A 167 -15.93 -7.86 -12.25
CA ASP A 167 -17.22 -8.42 -11.82
C ASP A 167 -17.68 -7.95 -10.43
N GLY A 168 -17.12 -6.86 -9.89
CA GLY A 168 -17.50 -6.36 -8.56
C GLY A 168 -17.23 -7.31 -7.39
N LYS A 169 -16.50 -8.40 -7.63
CA LYS A 169 -15.95 -9.27 -6.59
C LYS A 169 -14.58 -8.75 -6.19
N VAL A 170 -14.55 -8.02 -5.08
CA VAL A 170 -13.32 -7.80 -4.31
C VAL A 170 -12.97 -9.11 -3.65
N TYR A 171 -11.86 -9.70 -4.07
CA TYR A 171 -11.19 -10.63 -3.19
C TYR A 171 -10.51 -9.78 -2.12
N LYS A 172 -11.21 -9.53 -1.00
CA LYS A 172 -10.53 -9.15 0.24
C LYS A 172 -9.45 -10.22 0.45
N TYR A 173 -8.19 -9.82 0.51
CA TYR A 173 -7.13 -10.75 0.87
C TYR A 173 -7.57 -11.48 2.15
N PRO A 174 -7.78 -12.81 2.14
CA PRO A 174 -8.00 -13.51 3.38
C PRO A 174 -6.75 -13.29 4.23
N VAL A 175 -6.95 -12.92 5.49
CA VAL A 175 -5.90 -13.01 6.51
C VAL A 175 -5.33 -14.43 6.40
N TYR A 176 -4.06 -14.54 6.00
CA TYR A 176 -3.35 -15.81 5.75
C TYR A 176 -3.01 -16.48 7.08
N GLU A 177 -4.02 -16.91 7.84
CA GLU A 177 -3.80 -17.82 8.96
C GLU A 177 -4.56 -19.14 8.81
N ASP A 178 -5.63 -19.20 8.00
CA ASP A 178 -6.46 -20.43 7.89
C ASP A 178 -6.70 -20.95 6.45
N PHE A 179 -6.15 -20.31 5.40
CA PHE A 179 -6.26 -20.85 4.04
C PHE A 179 -5.03 -21.69 3.68
N ASP A 180 -5.18 -23.00 3.81
CA ASP A 180 -4.18 -23.96 3.36
C ASP A 180 -4.17 -24.00 1.83
N PHE A 181 -3.23 -23.27 1.21
CA PHE A 181 -2.99 -23.33 -0.23
C PHE A 181 -2.30 -24.62 -0.65
N SER A 182 -2.04 -25.54 0.28
CA SER A 182 -1.38 -26.79 -0.03
C SER A 182 -2.34 -27.68 -0.80
N GLU A 183 -1.91 -28.11 -1.99
CA GLU A 183 -2.67 -28.95 -2.90
C GLU A 183 -1.84 -30.20 -3.21
N ARG A 184 -2.45 -31.38 -3.10
CA ARG A 184 -1.83 -32.63 -3.58
C ARG A 184 -1.52 -32.52 -5.08
N PRO A 185 -0.53 -33.24 -5.61
CA PRO A 185 -0.22 -33.18 -7.04
C PRO A 185 -1.45 -33.58 -7.86
N LEU A 186 -1.81 -32.78 -8.87
CA LEU A 186 -2.93 -33.04 -9.76
C LEU A 186 -2.51 -32.78 -11.21
N PHE A 187 -2.64 -33.80 -12.06
CA PHE A 187 -2.40 -33.63 -13.48
C PHE A 187 -3.57 -32.90 -14.14
N THR A 188 -3.31 -31.71 -14.63
CA THR A 188 -4.27 -30.87 -15.36
C THR A 188 -4.25 -31.13 -16.86
N GLN A 189 -3.16 -31.72 -17.35
CA GLN A 189 -3.07 -32.28 -18.69
C GLN A 189 -2.39 -33.65 -18.58
N PRO A 190 -3.14 -34.76 -18.66
CA PRO A 190 -2.57 -36.09 -18.57
C PRO A 190 -1.76 -36.43 -19.82
N LEU A 191 -0.96 -37.49 -19.74
CA LEU A 191 -0.30 -38.05 -20.92
C LEU A 191 -1.33 -38.64 -21.89
N VAL A 192 -0.96 -38.67 -23.16
CA VAL A 192 -1.79 -39.24 -24.23
C VAL A 192 -0.99 -40.33 -24.93
N ASN A 193 -1.63 -41.46 -25.21
CA ASN A 193 -1.04 -42.53 -26.01
C ASN A 193 -0.54 -41.96 -27.34
N THR A 194 0.70 -42.28 -27.71
CA THR A 194 1.36 -41.65 -28.85
C THR A 194 2.26 -42.62 -29.59
N PHE A 195 2.68 -42.20 -30.79
CA PHE A 195 3.61 -42.94 -31.64
C PHE A 195 4.88 -42.14 -31.84
N ALA A 196 6.03 -42.81 -31.88
CA ALA A 196 7.30 -42.22 -32.28
C ALA A 196 7.87 -42.92 -33.51
N VAL A 197 8.67 -42.19 -34.28
CA VAL A 197 9.40 -42.76 -35.42
C VAL A 197 10.81 -43.11 -34.95
N ALA A 198 11.22 -44.35 -35.24
CA ALA A 198 12.54 -44.82 -34.84
C ALA A 198 13.64 -43.88 -35.33
N GLY A 199 14.57 -43.51 -34.44
CA GLY A 199 15.69 -42.63 -34.74
C GLY A 199 15.41 -41.12 -34.71
N TYR A 200 14.17 -40.68 -34.53
CA TYR A 200 13.81 -39.26 -34.35
C TYR A 200 13.39 -38.98 -32.91
N ASN A 201 13.97 -37.97 -32.26
CA ASN A 201 13.63 -37.62 -30.88
C ASN A 201 12.12 -37.41 -30.73
N THR A 202 11.57 -37.88 -29.62
CA THR A 202 10.16 -37.69 -29.27
C THR A 202 10.05 -37.16 -27.84
N THR A 203 8.93 -36.53 -27.51
CA THR A 203 8.67 -35.97 -26.19
C THR A 203 7.32 -36.42 -25.67
N LEU A 204 7.27 -36.82 -24.41
CA LEU A 204 6.04 -37.03 -23.65
C LEU A 204 5.84 -35.81 -22.74
N ASN A 205 4.66 -35.18 -22.81
CA ASN A 205 4.34 -33.96 -22.07
C ASN A 205 3.06 -34.14 -21.27
N CYS A 206 3.11 -33.75 -20.00
CA CYS A 206 1.94 -33.63 -19.14
C CYS A 206 2.08 -32.38 -18.27
N SER A 207 0.97 -31.85 -17.78
CA SER A 207 0.95 -30.66 -16.92
C SER A 207 0.43 -31.03 -15.54
N VAL A 208 1.16 -30.66 -14.50
CA VAL A 208 0.85 -30.95 -13.10
C VAL A 208 0.82 -29.67 -12.27
N ARG A 209 -0.16 -29.58 -11.39
CA ARG A 209 -0.25 -28.58 -10.33
C ARG A 209 -0.08 -29.26 -8.99
N GLY A 210 0.16 -28.47 -7.96
CA GLY A 210 0.38 -28.94 -6.60
C GLY A 210 1.20 -27.92 -5.83
N ASN A 211 0.91 -27.80 -4.54
CA ASN A 211 1.58 -26.91 -3.63
C ASN A 211 1.81 -27.64 -2.29
N PRO A 212 3.05 -27.74 -1.78
CA PRO A 212 4.31 -27.33 -2.39
C PRO A 212 4.58 -27.98 -3.75
N LYS A 213 5.46 -27.34 -4.55
CA LYS A 213 5.80 -27.76 -5.93
C LYS A 213 6.16 -29.25 -5.97
N PRO A 214 5.45 -30.10 -6.73
CA PRO A 214 5.72 -31.53 -6.77
C PRO A 214 7.09 -31.85 -7.37
N LYS A 215 7.77 -32.86 -6.80
CA LYS A 215 8.93 -33.52 -7.40
C LYS A 215 8.45 -34.51 -8.45
N ILE A 216 9.09 -34.49 -9.62
CA ILE A 216 8.68 -35.28 -10.78
C ILE A 216 9.67 -36.42 -11.00
N SER A 217 9.12 -37.62 -11.24
CA SER A 217 9.87 -38.80 -11.64
C SER A 217 9.14 -39.48 -12.80
N TRP A 218 9.91 -40.05 -13.73
CA TRP A 218 9.36 -40.80 -14.87
C TRP A 218 9.67 -42.28 -14.71
N LEU A 219 8.75 -43.13 -15.15
CA LEU A 219 8.92 -44.57 -15.16
C LEU A 219 8.61 -45.13 -16.54
N LYS A 220 9.33 -46.18 -16.95
CA LYS A 220 9.01 -47.00 -18.12
C LYS A 220 8.73 -48.41 -17.63
N ASN A 221 7.54 -48.93 -17.91
CA ASN A 221 7.09 -50.24 -17.46
C ASN A 221 7.33 -50.44 -15.94
N LYS A 222 6.99 -49.40 -15.15
CA LYS A 222 7.16 -49.33 -13.68
C LYS A 222 8.61 -49.26 -13.18
N VAL A 223 9.60 -49.12 -14.07
CA VAL A 223 11.01 -48.92 -13.70
C VAL A 223 11.36 -47.44 -13.80
N VAL A 224 11.94 -46.86 -12.74
CA VAL A 224 12.34 -45.45 -12.71
C VAL A 224 13.36 -45.15 -13.80
N ILE A 225 13.10 -44.10 -14.56
CA ILE A 225 13.98 -43.55 -15.58
C ILE A 225 14.91 -42.53 -14.89
N MET A 226 16.20 -42.68 -15.13
CA MET A 226 17.22 -41.72 -14.72
C MET A 226 17.56 -40.80 -15.89
N ASN A 227 17.96 -39.57 -15.61
CA ASN A 227 18.46 -38.66 -16.65
C ASN A 227 19.79 -39.18 -17.20
N ASP A 228 19.86 -39.39 -18.51
CA ASP A 228 21.02 -39.95 -19.20
C ASP A 228 21.04 -39.47 -20.67
N PRO A 229 22.00 -39.89 -21.52
CA PRO A 229 22.01 -39.49 -22.93
C PRO A 229 20.81 -39.95 -23.76
N LYS A 230 20.03 -40.93 -23.29
CA LYS A 230 18.82 -41.46 -23.93
C LYS A 230 17.55 -40.71 -23.47
N TYR A 231 17.43 -40.47 -22.18
CA TYR A 231 16.27 -39.85 -21.53
C TYR A 231 16.66 -38.53 -20.91
N ARG A 232 16.03 -37.45 -21.36
CA ARG A 232 16.19 -36.13 -20.74
C ARG A 232 14.87 -35.68 -20.14
N MET A 233 14.88 -35.51 -18.82
CA MET A 233 13.74 -35.08 -18.03
C MET A 233 13.90 -33.61 -17.65
N PHE A 234 12.85 -32.82 -17.80
CA PHE A 234 12.82 -31.44 -17.31
C PHE A 234 11.39 -31.02 -16.98
N SER A 235 11.27 -30.05 -16.08
CA SER A 235 10.00 -29.43 -15.77
C SER A 235 10.12 -27.92 -15.75
N ASN A 236 9.15 -27.24 -16.36
CA ASN A 236 9.07 -25.79 -16.39
C ASN A 236 7.62 -25.35 -16.15
N GLN A 237 7.40 -24.49 -15.15
CA GLN A 237 6.07 -23.93 -14.84
C GLN A 237 4.92 -24.97 -14.82
N GLY A 238 5.15 -26.14 -14.23
CA GLY A 238 4.15 -27.22 -14.13
C GLY A 238 4.05 -28.14 -15.35
N VAL A 239 4.70 -27.82 -16.47
CA VAL A 239 4.84 -28.73 -17.61
C VAL A 239 6.01 -29.68 -17.35
N CYS A 240 5.74 -30.98 -17.38
CA CYS A 240 6.71 -32.06 -17.21
C CYS A 240 6.97 -32.70 -18.57
N THR A 241 8.23 -32.75 -18.97
CA THR A 241 8.66 -33.31 -20.26
C THR A 241 9.66 -34.42 -20.06
N LEU A 242 9.42 -35.55 -20.75
CA LEU A 242 10.41 -36.60 -20.99
C LEU A 242 10.76 -36.60 -22.48
N GLU A 243 11.97 -36.16 -22.81
CA GLU A 243 12.55 -36.35 -24.15
C GLU A 243 13.19 -37.75 -24.22
N ILE A 244 12.77 -38.53 -25.22
CA ILE A 244 13.36 -39.82 -25.57
C ILE A 244 14.15 -39.63 -26.86
N ARG A 245 15.47 -39.70 -26.79
CA ARG A 245 16.35 -39.47 -27.93
C ARG A 245 16.46 -40.70 -28.81
N LYS A 246 16.33 -40.52 -30.12
CA LYS A 246 16.46 -41.57 -31.14
C LYS A 246 15.84 -42.91 -30.69
N PRO A 247 14.51 -42.98 -30.45
CA PRO A 247 13.84 -44.17 -29.97
C PRO A 247 14.01 -45.35 -30.95
N SER A 248 13.96 -46.56 -30.43
CA SER A 248 13.99 -47.84 -31.12
C SER A 248 12.71 -48.63 -30.79
N PRO A 249 12.39 -49.72 -31.48
CA PRO A 249 11.24 -50.57 -31.13
C PRO A 249 11.22 -51.02 -29.65
N TYR A 250 12.39 -51.20 -29.03
CA TYR A 250 12.52 -51.55 -27.60
C TYR A 250 12.19 -50.39 -26.65
N ASP A 251 12.08 -49.17 -27.15
CA ASP A 251 11.65 -48.00 -26.38
C ASP A 251 10.13 -47.91 -26.24
N GLY A 252 9.37 -48.75 -26.96
CA GLY A 252 7.94 -48.90 -26.75
C GLY A 252 7.62 -49.44 -25.35
N GLY A 253 6.46 -49.04 -24.84
CA GLY A 253 6.02 -49.45 -23.51
C GLY A 253 5.08 -48.45 -22.87
N THR A 254 4.74 -48.70 -21.61
CA THR A 254 3.96 -47.78 -20.79
C THR A 254 4.91 -46.83 -20.08
N TYR A 255 4.69 -45.53 -20.24
CA TYR A 255 5.41 -44.47 -19.56
C TYR A 255 4.51 -43.80 -18.54
N THR A 256 5.02 -43.66 -17.33
CA THR A 256 4.33 -43.04 -16.20
C THR A 256 5.05 -41.76 -15.82
N CYS A 257 4.33 -40.65 -15.69
CA CYS A 257 4.82 -39.47 -15.00
C CYS A 257 4.24 -39.45 -13.58
N ARG A 258 5.11 -39.53 -12.57
CA ARG A 258 4.76 -39.52 -11.15
C ARG A 258 5.17 -38.20 -10.52
N ALA A 259 4.24 -37.55 -9.83
CA ALA A 259 4.42 -36.30 -9.12
C ALA A 259 4.16 -36.50 -7.62
N VAL A 260 5.07 -36.02 -6.76
CA VAL A 260 4.99 -36.20 -5.31
C VAL A 260 5.27 -34.88 -4.60
N ASN A 261 4.43 -34.50 -3.64
CA ASN A 261 4.73 -33.49 -2.63
C ASN A 261 4.40 -34.03 -1.22
N GLU A 262 4.55 -33.19 -0.20
CA GLU A 262 4.32 -33.60 1.20
C GLU A 262 2.86 -33.98 1.50
N LEU A 263 1.90 -33.54 0.69
CA LEU A 263 0.51 -33.88 0.86
C LEU A 263 0.11 -35.19 0.17
N GLY A 264 0.88 -35.66 -0.82
CA GLY A 264 0.58 -36.90 -1.51
C GLY A 264 1.24 -37.04 -2.88
N GLU A 265 0.69 -37.97 -3.66
CA GLU A 265 1.20 -38.35 -4.97
C GLU A 265 0.09 -38.48 -6.02
N ALA A 266 0.45 -38.28 -7.28
CA ALA A 266 -0.37 -38.59 -8.44
C ALA A 266 0.46 -39.15 -9.58
N GLU A 267 -0.17 -39.94 -10.44
CA GLU A 267 0.44 -40.56 -11.61
C GLU A 267 -0.47 -40.43 -12.84
N VAL A 268 0.14 -40.28 -14.01
CA VAL A 268 -0.52 -40.42 -15.31
C VAL A 268 0.33 -41.29 -16.22
N ASP A 269 -0.35 -42.12 -17.00
CA ASP A 269 0.26 -43.10 -17.89
C ASP A 269 -0.06 -42.81 -19.36
N CYS A 270 0.86 -43.16 -20.25
CA CYS A 270 0.58 -43.35 -21.67
C CYS A 270 1.34 -44.54 -22.23
N LYS A 271 0.82 -45.11 -23.31
CA LYS A 271 1.51 -46.09 -24.14
C LYS A 271 2.24 -45.38 -25.27
N LEU A 272 3.54 -45.63 -25.39
CA LEU A 272 4.36 -45.21 -26.52
C LEU A 272 4.56 -46.40 -27.46
N GLU A 273 4.20 -46.22 -28.74
CA GLU A 273 4.50 -47.18 -29.80
C GLU A 273 5.55 -46.63 -30.75
N VAL A 274 6.65 -47.36 -30.97
CA VAL A 274 7.73 -46.90 -31.85
C VAL A 274 7.63 -47.61 -33.19
N LYS A 275 7.32 -46.86 -34.25
CA LYS A 275 7.26 -47.36 -35.63
C LYS A 275 8.67 -47.40 -36.22
N GLY A 276 8.99 -48.50 -36.91
CA GLY A 276 10.23 -48.62 -37.67
C GLY A 276 10.32 -47.55 -38.77
N LYS A 277 11.54 -47.22 -39.19
CA LYS A 277 11.73 -46.45 -40.43
C LYS A 277 11.28 -47.34 -41.58
N GLY A 278 10.21 -46.94 -42.27
CA GLY A 278 9.88 -47.48 -43.59
C GLY A 278 10.93 -47.07 -44.60
#